data_AF-A0A932QT00-F1
#
_entry.id   AF-A0A932QT00-F1
#
_cell.length_a   1.000
_cell.length_b   1.000
_cell.length_c   1.000
_cell.angle_alpha   90.00
_cell.angle_beta   90.00
_cell.angle_gamma   90.00
#
_symmetry.space_group_name_H-M   'P 1'
#
loop_
_entity.id
_entity.type
_entity.pdbx_description
1 polymer ?
#
loop_
_entity_poly.entity_id
_entity_poly.type
_entity_poly.pdbx_seq_one_letter_code
_entity_poly.pdbx_strand_id
1 'polypeptide(L)'
;MVEKLKLILKPTPWSLVVKALIFGGAWLVLPFWLFLLIASYFYFVPLFKPLKFIRPFSIFLVLISPLFAKASLGLAAVTACIFFLILGVKDLVFVNRKPKYEIAIYLIYLLLFWVFFSSFENWLGTGVVFGSLGLAAVFFLLTRSFLNYEEILNPVSLEMGVRGGSNLEGRKGEGVYSRETLAAVFVALLVWQLVWVLLFLPFNRIYQTATVFLMVVLVLETILAHFNHSLTRKRLLVNFTAIFVFMVLTLASLSFNV
;
A
#
# COMPACT_ATOMS: atom_id res chain seq x y z
N MET A 1 -15.55 -14.61 -31.67
CA MET A 1 -14.62 -13.53 -31.25
C MET A 1 -15.34 -12.28 -30.72
N VAL A 2 -16.50 -11.90 -31.28
CA VAL A 2 -17.31 -10.75 -30.83
C VAL A 2 -17.77 -10.86 -29.37
N GLU A 3 -18.12 -12.05 -28.88
CA GLU A 3 -18.50 -12.27 -27.48
C GLU A 3 -17.34 -12.05 -26.49
N LYS A 4 -16.09 -12.34 -26.89
CA LYS A 4 -14.91 -12.06 -26.07
C LYS A 4 -14.64 -10.54 -25.99
N LEU A 5 -14.91 -9.79 -27.06
CA LEU A 5 -14.86 -8.32 -27.03
C LEU A 5 -15.98 -7.72 -26.16
N LYS A 6 -17.19 -8.27 -26.23
CA LYS A 6 -18.33 -7.82 -25.42
C LYS A 6 -18.11 -8.07 -23.91
N LEU A 7 -17.37 -9.12 -23.56
CA LEU A 7 -16.92 -9.41 -22.19
C LEU A 7 -15.83 -8.45 -21.68
N ILE A 8 -15.01 -7.90 -22.57
CA ILE A 8 -14.04 -6.84 -22.24
C ILE A 8 -14.75 -5.49 -22.08
N LEU A 9 -15.85 -5.29 -22.82
CA LEU A 9 -16.77 -4.16 -22.67
C LEU A 9 -17.71 -4.31 -21.47
N LYS A 10 -17.20 -4.81 -20.33
CA LYS A 10 -17.96 -4.72 -19.08
C LYS A 10 -18.19 -3.24 -18.76
N PRO A 11 -19.43 -2.82 -18.47
CA PRO A 11 -19.71 -1.44 -18.17
C PRO A 11 -18.84 -1.00 -17.00
N THR A 12 -18.03 0.04 -17.24
CA THR A 12 -17.31 0.73 -16.18
C THR A 12 -18.35 1.14 -15.13
N PRO A 13 -18.11 0.87 -13.84
CA PRO A 13 -19.03 1.23 -12.79
C PRO A 13 -19.06 2.76 -12.63
N TRP A 14 -19.85 3.44 -13.45
CA TRP A 14 -19.97 4.90 -13.49
C TRP A 14 -20.33 5.48 -12.12
N SER A 15 -21.16 4.77 -11.35
CA SER A 15 -21.47 5.13 -9.96
C SER A 15 -20.21 5.28 -9.09
N LEU A 16 -19.21 4.42 -9.28
CA LEU A 16 -17.99 4.41 -8.48
C LEU A 16 -17.01 5.52 -8.91
N VAL A 17 -16.94 5.78 -10.22
CA VAL A 17 -16.19 6.92 -10.77
C VAL A 17 -16.76 8.23 -10.24
N VAL A 18 -18.08 8.39 -10.27
CA VAL A 18 -18.76 9.59 -9.76
C VAL A 18 -18.48 9.79 -8.27
N LYS A 19 -18.58 8.73 -7.44
CA LYS A 19 -18.22 8.82 -6.01
C LYS A 19 -16.78 9.29 -5.80
N ALA A 20 -15.84 8.77 -6.58
CA ALA A 20 -14.43 9.14 -6.49
C ALA A 20 -14.18 10.59 -6.93
N LEU A 21 -14.85 11.05 -7.99
CA LEU A 21 -14.78 12.45 -8.43
C LEU A 21 -15.39 13.40 -7.40
N ILE A 22 -16.55 13.06 -6.83
CA ILE A 22 -17.15 13.86 -5.75
C ILE A 22 -16.21 13.88 -4.53
N PHE A 23 -15.57 12.75 -4.18
CA PHE A 23 -14.59 12.71 -3.11
C PHE A 23 -13.40 13.66 -3.38
N GLY A 24 -12.81 13.61 -4.57
CA GLY A 24 -11.71 14.51 -4.94
C GLY A 24 -12.11 15.98 -4.99
N GLY A 25 -13.31 16.29 -5.53
CA GLY A 25 -13.85 17.65 -5.56
C GLY A 25 -14.20 18.18 -4.17
N ALA A 26 -14.81 17.34 -3.33
CA ALA A 26 -15.10 17.64 -1.93
C ALA A 26 -13.83 17.98 -1.15
N TRP A 27 -12.73 17.28 -1.43
CA TRP A 27 -11.46 17.54 -0.77
C TRP A 27 -10.87 18.93 -1.08
N LEU A 28 -11.12 19.44 -2.28
CA LEU A 28 -10.62 20.76 -2.73
C LEU A 28 -11.45 21.93 -2.21
N VAL A 29 -12.75 21.74 -2.00
CA VAL A 29 -13.70 22.84 -1.77
C VAL A 29 -14.20 22.92 -0.33
N LEU A 30 -14.37 21.78 0.34
CA LEU A 30 -15.04 21.74 1.64
C LEU A 30 -14.06 21.87 2.79
N PRO A 31 -14.51 22.21 4.01
CA PRO A 31 -13.68 22.08 5.20
C PRO A 31 -13.48 20.61 5.58
N PHE A 32 -12.35 20.31 6.24
CA PHE A 32 -11.93 18.94 6.59
C PHE A 32 -13.03 18.11 7.27
N TRP A 33 -13.76 18.69 8.23
CA TRP A 33 -14.83 18.00 8.96
C TRP A 33 -15.96 17.53 8.05
N LEU A 34 -16.39 18.39 7.11
CA LEU A 34 -17.49 18.07 6.19
C LEU A 34 -17.03 17.08 5.11
N PHE A 35 -15.79 17.23 4.64
CA PHE A 35 -15.14 16.23 3.79
C PHE A 35 -15.06 14.85 4.47
N LEU A 36 -14.70 14.78 5.76
CA LEU A 36 -14.61 13.53 6.51
C LEU A 36 -15.97 12.84 6.62
N LEU A 37 -17.05 13.61 6.83
CA LEU A 37 -18.41 13.08 6.83
C LEU A 37 -18.80 12.49 5.47
N ILE A 38 -18.53 13.20 4.37
CA ILE A 38 -18.82 12.72 3.01
C ILE A 38 -18.00 11.46 2.68
N ALA A 39 -16.69 11.48 3.00
CA ALA A 39 -15.80 10.35 2.80
C ALA A 39 -16.29 9.11 3.56
N SER A 40 -16.68 9.29 4.82
CA SER A 40 -17.22 8.22 5.67
C SER A 40 -18.56 7.73 5.12
N TYR A 41 -19.46 8.62 4.72
CA TYR A 41 -20.75 8.26 4.14
C TYR A 41 -20.58 7.39 2.88
N PHE A 42 -19.76 7.82 1.92
CA PHE A 42 -19.48 7.03 0.71
C PHE A 42 -18.75 5.72 1.00
N TYR A 43 -17.95 5.66 2.07
CA TYR A 43 -17.31 4.44 2.48
C TYR A 43 -18.29 3.43 3.09
N PHE A 44 -19.23 3.86 3.93
CA PHE A 44 -20.19 2.94 4.55
C PHE A 44 -21.35 2.56 3.61
N VAL A 45 -21.62 3.36 2.58
CA VAL A 45 -22.72 3.11 1.63
C VAL A 45 -22.19 2.73 0.24
N PRO A 46 -22.43 1.50 -0.25
CA PRO A 46 -23.20 0.40 0.34
C PRO A 46 -22.44 -0.42 1.41
N LEU A 47 -23.17 -1.07 2.32
CA LEU A 47 -22.68 -1.78 3.51
C LEU A 47 -22.03 -3.16 3.21
N PHE A 48 -21.37 -3.33 2.07
CA PHE A 48 -20.71 -4.60 1.75
C PHE A 48 -19.38 -4.72 2.50
N LYS A 49 -19.32 -5.65 3.47
CA LYS A 49 -18.11 -6.04 4.25
C LYS A 49 -17.25 -4.84 4.71
N PRO A 50 -17.82 -3.78 5.33
CA PRO A 50 -17.09 -2.55 5.66
C PRO A 50 -15.92 -2.81 6.62
N LEU A 51 -16.08 -3.77 7.54
CA LEU A 51 -15.07 -4.06 8.56
C LEU A 51 -13.76 -4.61 8.00
N LYS A 52 -13.78 -5.28 6.83
CA LYS A 52 -12.55 -5.88 6.28
C LYS A 52 -11.58 -4.84 5.70
N PHE A 53 -12.10 -3.72 5.19
CA PHE A 53 -11.30 -2.66 4.57
C PHE A 53 -11.17 -1.41 5.44
N ILE A 54 -11.63 -1.47 6.70
CA ILE A 54 -11.68 -0.27 7.54
C ILE A 54 -10.28 0.22 7.91
N ARG A 55 -9.32 -0.69 8.06
CA ARG A 55 -7.92 -0.36 8.37
C ARG A 55 -7.21 0.42 7.26
N PRO A 56 -7.13 -0.07 6.00
CA PRO A 56 -6.50 0.70 4.94
C PRO A 56 -7.26 2.02 4.68
N PHE A 57 -8.58 2.04 4.84
CA PHE A 57 -9.37 3.27 4.73
C PHE A 57 -9.08 4.29 5.85
N SER A 58 -9.03 3.86 7.11
CA SER A 58 -8.75 4.75 8.23
C SER A 58 -7.33 5.30 8.17
N ILE A 59 -6.36 4.45 7.82
CA ILE A 59 -4.97 4.87 7.63
C ILE A 59 -4.88 5.89 6.48
N PHE A 60 -5.57 5.64 5.36
CA PHE A 60 -5.65 6.59 4.26
C PHE A 60 -6.23 7.94 4.70
N LEU A 61 -7.35 7.96 5.45
CA LEU A 61 -7.94 9.21 5.96
C LEU A 61 -7.00 9.98 6.89
N VAL A 62 -6.28 9.28 7.78
CA VAL A 62 -5.30 9.91 8.67
C VAL A 62 -4.14 10.51 7.86
N LEU A 63 -3.67 9.82 6.82
CA LEU A 63 -2.56 10.30 5.99
C LEU A 63 -2.89 11.51 5.13
N ILE A 64 -4.12 11.64 4.65
CA ILE A 64 -4.53 12.82 3.86
C ILE A 64 -4.83 14.05 4.73
N SER A 65 -5.05 13.87 6.03
CA SER A 65 -5.33 14.97 6.97
C SER A 65 -4.26 16.08 6.96
N PRO A 66 -2.95 15.80 7.11
CA PRO A 66 -1.92 16.86 7.04
C PRO A 66 -1.77 17.46 5.64
N LEU A 67 -2.20 16.76 4.58
CA LEU A 67 -2.14 17.23 3.20
C LEU A 67 -3.30 18.16 2.83
N PHE A 68 -4.34 18.23 3.67
CA PHE A 68 -5.54 19.03 3.40
C PHE A 68 -5.22 20.51 3.19
N ALA A 69 -4.31 21.08 3.99
CA ALA A 69 -3.89 22.47 3.85
C ALA A 69 -3.09 22.75 2.57
N LYS A 70 -2.54 21.70 1.93
CA LYS A 70 -1.75 21.78 0.70
C LYS A 70 -2.47 21.11 -0.47
N ALA A 71 -3.82 21.10 -0.42
CA ALA A 71 -4.63 20.46 -1.44
C ALA A 71 -4.32 21.04 -2.82
N SER A 72 -4.02 20.16 -3.77
CA SER A 72 -3.76 20.50 -5.17
C SER A 72 -4.53 19.55 -6.07
N LEU A 73 -4.82 19.98 -7.30
CA LEU A 73 -5.53 19.14 -8.28
C LEU A 73 -4.84 17.79 -8.49
N GLY A 74 -3.51 17.78 -8.56
CA GLY A 74 -2.72 16.56 -8.72
C GLY A 74 -2.88 15.60 -7.53
N LEU A 75 -2.75 16.11 -6.30
CA LEU A 75 -2.99 15.29 -5.11
C LEU A 75 -4.45 14.81 -5.07
N ALA A 76 -5.41 15.63 -5.51
CA ALA A 76 -6.83 15.29 -5.46
C ALA A 76 -7.17 14.16 -6.41
N ALA A 77 -6.54 14.14 -7.59
CA ALA A 77 -6.62 13.03 -8.51
C ALA A 77 -6.02 11.74 -7.89
N VAL A 78 -4.86 11.82 -7.22
CA VAL A 78 -4.23 10.66 -6.57
C VAL A 78 -5.09 10.11 -5.43
N THR A 79 -5.58 10.98 -4.55
CA THR A 79 -6.43 10.57 -3.41
C THR A 79 -7.78 10.03 -3.88
N ALA A 80 -8.40 10.63 -4.91
CA ALA A 80 -9.59 10.09 -5.55
C ALA A 80 -9.34 8.71 -6.18
N CYS A 81 -8.17 8.49 -6.80
CA CYS A 81 -7.78 7.21 -7.37
C CYS A 81 -7.62 6.13 -6.29
N ILE A 82 -6.97 6.45 -5.17
CA ILE A 82 -6.86 5.54 -4.02
C ILE A 82 -8.25 5.19 -3.48
N PHE A 83 -9.10 6.21 -3.28
CA PHE A 83 -10.47 6.01 -2.80
C PHE A 83 -11.32 5.16 -3.76
N PHE A 84 -11.19 5.39 -5.07
CA PHE A 84 -11.80 4.57 -6.13
C PHE A 84 -11.37 3.11 -6.02
N LEU A 85 -10.08 2.84 -5.85
CA LEU A 85 -9.58 1.46 -5.72
C LEU A 85 -10.10 0.78 -4.46
N ILE A 86 -10.07 1.47 -3.31
CA ILE A 86 -10.60 0.95 -2.04
C ILE A 86 -12.08 0.60 -2.18
N LEU A 87 -12.90 1.53 -2.70
CA LEU A 87 -14.32 1.28 -2.91
C LEU A 87 -14.58 0.16 -3.90
N GLY A 88 -13.86 0.11 -5.03
CA GLY A 88 -14.10 -0.91 -6.05
C GLY A 88 -13.73 -2.32 -5.60
N VAL A 89 -12.73 -2.46 -4.71
CA VAL A 89 -12.42 -3.74 -4.06
C VAL A 89 -13.48 -4.07 -3.00
N LYS A 90 -13.89 -3.08 -2.18
CA LYS A 90 -14.90 -3.23 -1.11
C LYS A 90 -16.28 -3.63 -1.65
N ASP A 91 -16.78 -2.93 -2.67
CA ASP A 91 -18.09 -3.13 -3.30
C ASP A 91 -18.13 -4.33 -4.26
N LEU A 92 -17.04 -5.12 -4.33
CA LEU A 92 -16.92 -6.32 -5.19
C LEU A 92 -17.12 -6.05 -6.69
N VAL A 93 -16.98 -4.80 -7.11
CA VAL A 93 -17.23 -4.36 -8.48
C VAL A 93 -16.16 -4.90 -9.44
N PHE A 94 -14.95 -5.12 -8.94
CA PHE A 94 -13.86 -5.65 -9.73
C PHE A 94 -13.85 -7.17 -9.77
N VAL A 95 -13.70 -7.71 -10.98
CA VAL A 95 -13.51 -9.16 -11.21
C VAL A 95 -12.17 -9.62 -10.60
N ASN A 96 -11.06 -8.98 -10.99
CA ASN A 96 -9.72 -9.23 -10.44
C ASN A 96 -9.42 -8.28 -9.28
N ARG A 97 -9.77 -8.69 -8.06
CA ARG A 97 -9.69 -7.87 -6.84
C ARG A 97 -8.26 -7.74 -6.30
N LYS A 98 -7.48 -8.82 -6.35
CA LYS A 98 -6.10 -8.88 -5.84
C LYS A 98 -5.19 -7.77 -6.37
N PRO A 99 -4.95 -7.66 -7.69
CA PRO A 99 -4.00 -6.66 -8.21
C PRO A 99 -4.45 -5.23 -7.93
N LYS A 100 -5.77 -4.98 -7.85
CA LYS A 100 -6.30 -3.65 -7.56
C LYS A 100 -6.12 -3.26 -6.10
N TYR A 101 -6.23 -4.23 -5.19
CA TYR A 101 -5.93 -4.03 -3.79
C TYR A 101 -4.42 -3.83 -3.56
N GLU A 102 -3.56 -4.60 -4.24
CA GLU A 102 -2.10 -4.41 -4.24
C GLU A 102 -1.73 -2.99 -4.66
N ILE A 103 -2.27 -2.52 -5.80
CA ILE A 103 -2.04 -1.15 -6.29
C ILE A 103 -2.53 -0.11 -5.27
N ALA A 104 -3.70 -0.32 -4.65
CA ALA A 104 -4.22 0.60 -3.64
C ALA A 104 -3.27 0.72 -2.43
N ILE A 105 -2.77 -0.41 -1.93
CA ILE A 105 -1.82 -0.46 -0.81
C ILE A 105 -0.48 0.18 -1.19
N TYR A 106 0.03 -0.08 -2.39
CA TYR A 106 1.25 0.58 -2.88
C TYR A 106 1.07 2.10 -2.99
N LEU A 107 -0.05 2.59 -3.49
CA LEU A 107 -0.33 4.02 -3.51
C LEU A 107 -0.45 4.62 -2.10
N ILE A 108 -0.99 3.88 -1.13
CA ILE A 108 -1.01 4.31 0.28
C ILE A 108 0.41 4.36 0.84
N TYR A 109 1.30 3.40 0.54
CA TYR A 109 2.70 3.46 0.96
C TYR A 109 3.43 4.64 0.34
N LEU A 110 3.22 4.91 -0.95
CA LEU A 110 3.78 6.08 -1.61
C LEU A 110 3.37 7.36 -0.87
N LEU A 111 2.09 7.49 -0.52
CA LEU A 111 1.55 8.64 0.21
C LEU A 111 2.10 8.70 1.65
N LEU A 112 2.24 7.56 2.34
CA LEU A 112 2.85 7.47 3.66
C LEU A 112 4.28 8.03 3.67
N PHE A 113 5.14 7.59 2.75
CA PHE A 113 6.51 8.08 2.65
C PHE A 113 6.57 9.54 2.22
N TRP A 114 5.73 9.95 1.27
CA TRP A 114 5.63 11.35 0.86
C TRP A 114 5.27 12.28 2.02
N VAL A 115 4.25 11.93 2.81
CA VAL A 115 3.84 12.70 4.00
C VAL A 115 4.98 12.75 5.00
N PHE A 116 5.64 11.63 5.26
CA PHE A 116 6.75 11.58 6.21
C PHE A 116 7.91 12.50 5.81
N PHE A 117 8.46 12.35 4.60
CA PHE A 117 9.59 13.17 4.15
C PHE A 117 9.23 14.64 3.90
N SER A 118 7.93 14.97 3.76
CA SER A 118 7.48 16.36 3.62
C SER A 118 7.15 17.05 4.95
N SER A 119 7.07 16.30 6.06
CA SER A 119 6.66 16.82 7.36
C SER A 119 7.82 17.35 8.22
N PHE A 120 9.06 16.92 7.94
CA PHE A 120 10.22 17.28 8.74
C PHE A 120 11.20 18.12 7.94
N GLU A 121 11.50 19.32 8.43
CA GLU A 121 12.56 20.19 7.89
C GLU A 121 13.89 19.96 8.64
N ASN A 122 13.81 19.69 9.95
CA ASN A 122 14.95 19.39 10.81
C ASN A 122 15.01 17.89 11.15
N TRP A 123 15.97 17.19 10.54
CA TRP A 123 16.10 15.72 10.65
C TRP A 123 16.66 15.20 11.98
N LEU A 124 17.18 16.09 12.83
CA LEU A 124 17.78 15.75 14.13
C LEU A 124 16.85 15.98 15.33
N GLY A 125 15.58 16.35 15.08
CA GLY A 125 14.61 16.60 16.15
C GLY A 125 14.04 15.32 16.76
N THR A 126 13.67 15.37 18.04
CA THR A 126 12.94 14.28 18.72
C THR A 126 11.64 13.91 18.00
N GLY A 127 10.98 14.88 17.35
CA GLY A 127 9.80 14.66 16.53
C GLY A 127 10.03 13.68 15.37
N VAL A 128 11.23 13.66 14.77
CA VAL A 128 11.59 12.74 13.68
C VAL A 128 11.71 11.32 14.19
N VAL A 129 12.27 11.14 15.39
CA VAL A 129 12.37 9.82 16.04
C VAL A 129 10.97 9.24 16.25
N PHE A 130 10.08 9.98 16.90
CA PHE A 130 8.70 9.53 17.13
C PHE A 130 7.92 9.37 15.82
N GLY A 131 8.11 10.28 14.85
CA GLY A 131 7.52 10.18 13.53
C GLY A 131 7.94 8.91 12.79
N SER A 132 9.23 8.55 12.85
CA SER A 132 9.76 7.35 12.19
C SER A 132 9.22 6.07 12.81
N LEU A 133 9.06 6.03 14.13
CA LEU A 133 8.42 4.92 14.84
C LEU A 133 6.93 4.82 14.49
N GLY A 134 6.23 5.96 14.43
CA GLY A 134 4.84 6.03 13.98
C GLY A 134 4.68 5.52 12.55
N LEU A 135 5.59 5.91 11.65
CA LEU A 135 5.64 5.40 10.27
C LEU A 135 5.85 3.88 10.25
N ALA A 136 6.78 3.35 11.03
CA ALA A 136 7.03 1.91 11.11
C ALA A 136 5.81 1.14 11.62
N ALA A 137 5.11 1.70 12.62
CA ALA A 137 3.87 1.12 13.15
C ALA A 137 2.73 1.12 12.12
N VAL A 138 2.52 2.23 11.40
CA VAL A 138 1.52 2.32 10.33
C VAL A 138 1.86 1.36 9.19
N PHE A 139 3.13 1.31 8.80
CA PHE A 139 3.63 0.41 7.78
C PHE A 139 3.41 -1.07 8.16
N PHE A 140 3.72 -1.43 9.41
CA PHE A 140 3.44 -2.76 9.96
C PHE A 140 1.95 -3.11 9.89
N LEU A 141 1.07 -2.19 10.32
CA LEU A 141 -0.38 -2.41 10.30
C LEU A 141 -0.91 -2.62 8.88
N LEU A 142 -0.43 -1.84 7.90
CA LEU A 142 -0.76 -2.00 6.49
C LEU A 142 -0.24 -3.32 5.93
N THR A 143 1.03 -3.65 6.20
CA THR A 143 1.67 -4.89 5.70
C THR A 143 0.98 -6.13 6.26
N ARG A 144 0.67 -6.12 7.56
CA ARG A 144 -0.11 -7.19 8.18
C ARG A 144 -1.50 -7.30 7.56
N SER A 145 -2.19 -6.17 7.36
CA SER A 145 -3.50 -6.18 6.70
C SER A 145 -3.44 -6.67 5.25
N PHE A 146 -2.30 -6.49 4.59
CA PHE A 146 -2.05 -6.90 3.22
C PHE A 146 -1.79 -8.40 3.11
N LEU A 147 -0.90 -8.96 3.95
CA LEU A 147 -0.60 -10.39 3.98
C LEU A 147 -1.84 -11.23 4.35
N ASN A 148 -2.60 -10.80 5.36
CA ASN A 148 -3.82 -11.49 5.75
C ASN A 148 -4.89 -11.52 4.64
N TYR A 149 -4.88 -10.53 3.72
CA TYR A 149 -5.83 -10.50 2.61
C TYR A 149 -5.46 -11.49 1.50
N GLU A 150 -4.18 -11.70 1.28
CA GLU A 150 -3.65 -12.64 0.29
C GLU A 150 -4.04 -14.09 0.62
N GLU A 151 -3.93 -14.48 1.90
CA GLU A 151 -4.32 -15.82 2.37
C GLU A 151 -5.81 -16.10 2.17
N ILE A 152 -6.66 -15.09 2.39
CA ILE A 152 -8.13 -15.19 2.20
C ILE A 152 -8.51 -15.40 0.74
N LEU A 153 -7.70 -14.89 -0.21
CA LEU A 153 -8.02 -14.96 -1.63
C LEU A 153 -7.46 -16.22 -2.33
N ASN A 154 -6.41 -16.83 -1.78
CA ASN A 154 -5.77 -18.04 -2.31
C ASN A 154 -5.79 -19.20 -1.30
N PRO A 155 -6.94 -19.83 -1.02
CA PRO A 155 -7.00 -20.99 -0.12
C PRO A 155 -6.26 -22.23 -0.67
N VAL A 156 -5.99 -22.27 -1.97
CA VAL A 156 -5.36 -23.42 -2.65
C VAL A 156 -3.90 -23.63 -2.24
N SER A 157 -3.19 -22.60 -1.77
CA SER A 157 -1.81 -22.73 -1.25
C SER A 157 -1.77 -23.43 0.12
N LEU A 158 -2.84 -23.34 0.92
CA LEU A 158 -2.95 -24.05 2.20
C LEU A 158 -3.20 -25.55 2.01
N GLU A 159 -3.98 -25.96 1.02
CA GLU A 159 -4.26 -27.39 0.78
C GLU A 159 -3.03 -28.16 0.27
N MET A 160 -2.16 -27.51 -0.53
CA MET A 160 -0.91 -28.15 -0.99
C MET A 160 0.17 -28.24 0.11
N GLY A 161 0.15 -27.36 1.12
CA GLY A 161 1.03 -27.46 2.29
C GLY A 161 0.59 -28.48 3.34
N VAL A 162 -0.71 -28.84 3.38
CA VAL A 162 -1.28 -29.79 4.36
C VAL A 162 -1.10 -31.26 3.94
N ARG A 163 -0.85 -31.54 2.65
CA ARG A 163 -0.63 -32.93 2.18
C ARG A 163 0.72 -33.55 2.56
N GLY A 164 1.63 -32.79 3.19
CA GLY A 164 2.96 -33.28 3.63
C GLY A 164 3.12 -33.49 5.14
N GLY A 165 2.08 -33.30 5.96
CA GLY A 165 2.20 -33.31 7.42
C GLY A 165 1.03 -34.00 8.11
N SER A 166 0.86 -35.29 7.89
CA SER A 166 -0.23 -36.11 8.43
C SER A 166 -0.09 -36.45 9.93
N ASN A 167 0.35 -35.52 10.80
CA ASN A 167 0.47 -35.80 12.25
C ASN A 167 0.35 -34.58 13.20
N LEU A 168 -0.25 -33.46 12.80
CA LEU A 168 -0.43 -32.30 13.69
C LEU A 168 -1.84 -31.70 13.58
N GLU A 169 -2.86 -32.50 13.86
CA GLU A 169 -4.26 -32.03 13.95
C GLU A 169 -4.61 -31.27 15.25
N GLY A 170 -3.66 -31.05 16.16
CA GLY A 170 -3.88 -30.34 17.43
C GLY A 170 -3.36 -28.90 17.53
N ARG A 171 -2.72 -28.34 16.49
CA ARG A 171 -2.06 -27.00 16.54
C ARG A 171 -2.53 -26.03 15.44
N LYS A 172 -3.70 -26.27 14.86
CA LYS A 172 -4.35 -25.44 13.82
C LYS A 172 -4.91 -24.16 14.45
N GLY A 173 -4.10 -23.12 14.58
CA GLY A 173 -4.59 -21.78 14.91
C GLY A 173 -3.49 -20.76 15.21
N GLU A 174 -2.49 -21.12 16.00
CA GLU A 174 -1.55 -20.11 16.54
C GLU A 174 -0.25 -19.93 15.72
N GLY A 175 0.19 -20.96 14.99
CA GLY A 175 1.48 -20.95 14.30
C GLY A 175 1.53 -20.15 12.99
N VAL A 176 0.41 -20.09 12.26
CA VAL A 176 0.36 -19.42 10.93
C VAL A 176 0.31 -17.91 11.11
N TYR A 177 -0.55 -17.40 12.00
CA TYR A 177 -0.58 -15.97 12.35
C TYR A 177 0.76 -15.46 12.91
N SER A 178 1.54 -16.31 13.58
CA SER A 178 2.85 -15.96 14.10
C SER A 178 3.87 -15.69 12.98
N ARG A 179 3.92 -16.50 11.92
CA ARG A 179 4.90 -16.30 10.84
C ARG A 179 4.64 -15.05 10.02
N GLU A 180 3.39 -14.75 9.71
CA GLU A 180 3.01 -13.54 8.95
C GLU A 180 3.25 -12.27 9.76
N THR A 181 2.92 -12.30 11.05
CA THR A 181 3.19 -11.16 11.93
C THR A 181 4.69 -10.95 12.09
N LEU A 182 5.48 -12.02 12.26
CA LEU A 182 6.94 -11.93 12.29
C LEU A 182 7.51 -11.38 10.98
N ALA A 183 7.01 -11.83 9.82
CA ALA A 183 7.42 -11.30 8.53
C ALA A 183 7.09 -9.81 8.41
N ALA A 184 5.87 -9.40 8.78
CA ALA A 184 5.45 -8.00 8.77
C ALA A 184 6.30 -7.14 9.72
N VAL A 185 6.64 -7.64 10.91
CA VAL A 185 7.56 -6.96 11.85
C VAL A 185 8.94 -6.81 11.23
N PHE A 186 9.48 -7.87 10.65
CA PHE A 186 10.81 -7.84 10.03
C PHE A 186 10.88 -6.83 8.87
N VAL A 187 9.88 -6.81 8.00
CA VAL A 187 9.80 -5.82 6.91
C VAL A 187 9.66 -4.42 7.47
N ALA A 188 8.79 -4.20 8.46
CA ALA A 188 8.63 -2.88 9.07
C ALA A 188 9.93 -2.37 9.70
N LEU A 189 10.70 -3.25 10.35
CA LEU A 189 12.02 -2.91 10.89
C LEU A 189 13.04 -2.60 9.78
N LEU A 190 13.08 -3.40 8.72
CA LEU A 190 13.94 -3.12 7.57
C LEU A 190 13.61 -1.77 6.92
N VAL A 191 12.33 -1.48 6.73
CA VAL A 191 11.86 -0.20 6.17
C VAL A 191 12.21 0.95 7.10
N TRP A 192 12.04 0.77 8.41
CA TRP A 192 12.43 1.78 9.40
C TRP A 192 13.93 2.08 9.34
N GLN A 193 14.79 1.05 9.30
CA GLN A 193 16.24 1.23 9.13
C GLN A 193 16.58 1.94 7.82
N LEU A 194 15.93 1.55 6.73
CA LEU A 194 16.15 2.16 5.41
C LEU A 194 15.72 3.64 5.37
N VAL A 195 14.61 3.99 6.02
CA VAL A 195 14.20 5.38 6.20
C VAL A 195 15.29 6.15 6.94
N TRP A 196 15.83 5.62 8.04
CA TRP A 196 16.93 6.26 8.77
C TRP A 196 18.18 6.47 7.91
N VAL A 197 18.58 5.47 7.12
CA VAL A 197 19.72 5.63 6.19
C VAL A 197 19.47 6.76 5.20
N LEU A 198 18.26 6.84 4.64
CA LEU A 198 17.90 7.87 3.65
C LEU A 198 17.74 9.27 4.25
N LEU A 199 17.50 9.39 5.55
CA LEU A 199 17.50 10.67 6.26
C LEU A 199 18.88 11.32 6.33
N PHE A 200 19.96 10.52 6.38
CA PHE A 200 21.33 11.02 6.42
C PHE A 200 21.94 11.24 5.04
N LEU A 201 21.31 10.69 3.98
CA LEU A 201 21.74 10.92 2.61
C LEU A 201 21.26 12.31 2.13
N PRO A 202 22.10 13.07 1.41
CA PRO A 202 21.76 14.41 0.89
C PRO A 202 20.83 14.31 -0.34
N PHE A 203 19.72 13.60 -0.20
CA PHE A 203 18.74 13.39 -1.26
C PHE A 203 17.58 14.38 -1.10
N ASN A 204 17.06 14.87 -2.23
CA ASN A 204 15.77 15.57 -2.22
C ASN A 204 14.65 14.60 -1.80
N ARG A 205 13.61 15.12 -1.16
CA ARG A 205 12.41 14.41 -0.68
C ARG A 205 11.79 13.50 -1.74
N ILE A 206 11.82 13.92 -3.00
CA ILE A 206 11.33 13.11 -4.14
C ILE A 206 12.16 11.84 -4.29
N TYR A 207 13.50 11.95 -4.31
CA TYR A 207 14.40 10.81 -4.41
C TYR A 207 14.34 9.91 -3.17
N GLN A 208 14.23 10.49 -1.97
CA GLN A 208 14.03 9.73 -0.73
C GLN A 208 12.75 8.89 -0.81
N THR A 209 11.62 9.51 -1.14
CA THR A 209 10.32 8.84 -1.26
C THR A 209 10.36 7.74 -2.31
N ALA A 210 10.89 8.03 -3.51
CA ALA A 210 10.96 7.07 -4.61
C ALA A 210 11.84 5.86 -4.26
N THR A 211 12.97 6.09 -3.59
CA THR A 211 13.91 5.03 -3.19
C THR A 211 13.29 4.11 -2.14
N VAL A 212 12.71 4.66 -1.06
CA VAL A 212 12.02 3.84 -0.05
C VAL A 212 10.88 3.06 -0.69
N PHE A 213 10.06 3.74 -1.50
CA PHE A 213 8.89 3.14 -2.13
C PHE A 213 9.27 1.95 -3.03
N LEU A 214 10.28 2.12 -3.89
CA LEU A 214 10.73 1.04 -4.76
C LEU A 214 11.30 -0.15 -3.98
N MET A 215 12.10 0.11 -2.94
CA MET A 215 12.61 -0.94 -2.06
C MET A 215 11.49 -1.71 -1.37
N VAL A 216 10.48 -1.00 -0.86
CA VAL A 216 9.29 -1.59 -0.24
C VAL A 216 8.52 -2.46 -1.21
N VAL A 217 8.25 -1.97 -2.43
CA VAL A 217 7.51 -2.74 -3.44
C VAL A 217 8.24 -4.04 -3.76
N LEU A 218 9.56 -3.99 -3.98
CA LEU A 218 10.33 -5.18 -4.34
C LEU A 218 10.47 -6.17 -3.18
N VAL A 219 10.63 -5.68 -1.94
CA VAL A 219 10.64 -6.54 -0.76
C VAL A 219 9.28 -7.22 -0.58
N LEU A 220 8.17 -6.48 -0.68
CA LEU A 220 6.82 -7.02 -0.57
C LEU A 220 6.53 -8.03 -1.68
N GLU A 221 6.90 -7.75 -2.93
CA GLU A 221 6.75 -8.71 -4.04
C GLU A 221 7.56 -9.99 -3.80
N THR A 222 8.78 -9.87 -3.27
CA THR A 222 9.63 -11.02 -2.96
C THR A 222 9.01 -11.88 -1.86
N ILE A 223 8.44 -11.24 -0.83
CA ILE A 223 7.76 -11.92 0.28
C ILE A 223 6.48 -12.60 -0.19
N LEU A 224 5.65 -11.91 -0.99
CA LEU A 224 4.47 -12.52 -1.60
C LEU A 224 4.84 -13.70 -2.50
N ALA A 225 5.93 -13.59 -3.27
CA ALA A 225 6.42 -14.68 -4.10
C ALA A 225 6.90 -15.87 -3.27
N HIS A 226 7.54 -15.61 -2.12
CA HIS A 226 7.95 -16.64 -1.16
C HIS A 226 6.75 -17.36 -0.55
N PHE A 227 5.76 -16.62 -0.03
CA PHE A 227 4.54 -17.22 0.54
C PHE A 227 3.70 -17.98 -0.48
N ASN A 228 3.69 -17.53 -1.74
CA ASN A 228 3.00 -18.22 -2.84
C ASN A 228 3.83 -19.38 -3.46
N HIS A 229 4.98 -19.75 -2.88
CA HIS A 229 5.91 -20.77 -3.41
C HIS A 229 6.31 -20.55 -4.90
N SER A 230 6.20 -19.32 -5.39
CA SER A 230 6.50 -18.92 -6.77
C SER A 230 7.87 -18.23 -6.88
N LEU A 231 8.66 -18.29 -5.82
CA LEU A 231 9.98 -17.68 -5.75
C LEU A 231 10.96 -18.46 -6.63
N THR A 232 11.19 -17.95 -7.83
CA THR A 232 12.22 -18.48 -8.74
C THR A 232 13.50 -17.65 -8.61
N ARG A 233 14.65 -18.29 -8.79
CA ARG A 233 15.96 -17.60 -8.82
C ARG A 233 15.97 -16.45 -9.83
N LYS A 234 15.32 -16.66 -10.99
CA LYS A 234 15.15 -15.63 -12.03
C LYS A 234 14.42 -14.39 -11.51
N ARG A 235 13.33 -14.56 -10.75
CA ARG A 235 12.55 -13.43 -10.21
C ARG A 235 13.36 -12.63 -9.18
N LEU A 236 14.12 -13.31 -8.32
CA LEU A 236 15.01 -12.65 -7.37
C LEU A 236 16.10 -11.84 -8.11
N LEU A 237 16.71 -12.43 -9.15
CA LEU A 237 17.70 -11.74 -9.97
C LEU A 237 17.11 -10.48 -10.62
N VAL A 238 15.91 -10.57 -11.21
CA VAL A 238 15.22 -9.43 -11.82
C VAL A 238 14.95 -8.32 -10.79
N ASN A 239 14.47 -8.67 -9.60
CA ASN A 239 14.23 -7.70 -8.53
C ASN A 239 15.54 -7.02 -8.10
N PHE A 240 16.62 -7.79 -7.94
CA PHE A 240 17.93 -7.24 -7.59
C PHE A 240 18.49 -6.32 -8.68
N THR A 241 18.39 -6.72 -9.95
CA THR A 241 18.80 -5.88 -11.08
C THR A 241 18.00 -4.59 -11.14
N ALA A 242 16.68 -4.65 -10.88
CA ALA A 242 15.84 -3.45 -10.84
C ALA A 242 16.29 -2.48 -9.74
N ILE A 243 16.59 -2.97 -8.52
CA ILE A 243 17.15 -2.16 -7.43
C ILE A 243 18.47 -1.54 -7.85
N PHE A 244 19.38 -2.36 -8.38
CA PHE A 244 20.72 -1.92 -8.75
C PHE A 244 20.68 -0.82 -9.82
N VAL A 245 19.93 -1.03 -10.90
CA VAL A 245 19.77 -0.04 -11.97
C VAL A 245 19.15 1.24 -11.44
N PHE A 246 18.11 1.14 -10.62
CA PHE A 246 17.47 2.32 -10.03
C PHE A 246 18.42 3.10 -9.10
N MET A 247 19.20 2.40 -8.28
CA MET A 247 20.18 3.01 -7.38
C MET A 247 21.30 3.72 -8.18
N VAL A 248 21.80 3.10 -9.25
CA VAL A 248 22.79 3.72 -10.14
C VAL A 248 22.22 4.96 -10.82
N LEU A 249 20.99 4.90 -11.35
CA LEU A 249 20.35 6.04 -12.01
C LEU A 249 20.07 7.20 -11.05
N THR A 250 19.64 6.90 -9.83
CA THR A 250 19.40 7.95 -8.81
C THR A 250 20.71 8.61 -8.37
N LEU A 251 21.78 7.84 -8.15
CA LEU A 251 23.10 8.39 -7.84
C LEU A 251 23.69 9.20 -9.01
N ALA A 252 23.59 8.70 -10.24
CA ALA A 252 24.04 9.43 -11.43
C ALA A 252 23.27 10.74 -11.62
N SER A 253 21.94 10.73 -11.42
CA SER A 253 21.11 11.94 -11.51
C SER A 253 21.49 13.00 -10.48
N LEU A 254 22.07 12.60 -9.34
CA LEU A 254 22.54 13.55 -8.32
C LEU A 254 23.87 14.19 -8.74
N SER A 255 24.77 13.46 -9.39
CA SER A 255 26.03 14.04 -9.88
C SER A 255 25.84 15.08 -10.99
N PHE A 256 24.71 15.03 -11.73
CA PHE A 256 24.41 16.03 -12.77
C PHE A 256 23.74 17.31 -12.25
N ASN A 257 23.32 17.34 -10.98
CA ASN A 257 22.64 18.49 -10.36
C ASN A 257 23.54 19.25 -9.35
N VAL A 258 24.84 18.94 -9.32
CA VAL A 258 25.90 19.68 -8.60
C VAL A 258 26.69 20.49 -9.60
#